data_AF-A0A239PTA9-F1
#
_entry.id   AF-A0A239PTA9-F1
#
_cell.length_a   1.000
_cell.length_b   1.000
_cell.length_c   1.000
_cell.angle_alpha   90.00
_cell.angle_beta   90.00
_cell.angle_gamma   90.00
#
_symmetry.space_group_name_H-M   'P 1'
#
loop_
_entity.id
_entity.type
_entity.pdbx_description
1 polymer ?
#
loop_
_entity_poly.entity_id
_entity_poly.type
_entity_poly.pdbx_seq_one_letter_code
_entity_poly.pdbx_strand_id
1 'polypeptide(L)'
;MDQEFTIQQIADAAQLTRYQVEAWISRGHFKPENPVEPGKARKFTYEDAIVLGAVAEFSRLGLSPAVVSMHTAQLQFREERGALFVISTICRQVSTTEADPDIEGEIDITSGSIVPTAEIASIVADPKVRAFAVVNLEQLEHRVKASLGVA
;
A
#
# COMPACT_ATOMS: atom_id res chain seq x y z
N MET A 1 -14.67 5.27 -11.60
CA MET A 1 -14.47 5.97 -12.90
C MET A 1 -14.06 4.89 -13.88
N ASP A 2 -14.79 4.66 -14.98
CA ASP A 2 -14.58 3.46 -15.83
C ASP A 2 -13.47 3.65 -16.89
N GLN A 3 -12.52 4.56 -16.64
CA GLN A 3 -11.42 4.79 -17.57
C GLN A 3 -10.35 3.71 -17.39
N GLU A 4 -9.96 3.09 -18.50
CA GLU A 4 -8.93 2.06 -18.52
C GLU A 4 -7.57 2.61 -18.96
N PHE A 5 -6.53 2.13 -18.30
CA PHE A 5 -5.14 2.50 -18.56
C PHE A 5 -4.31 1.30 -19.01
N THR A 6 -3.23 1.59 -19.74
CA THR A 6 -2.20 0.61 -20.10
C THR A 6 -1.19 0.44 -18.98
N ILE A 7 -0.43 -0.66 -19.01
CA ILE A 7 0.66 -0.89 -18.05
C ILE A 7 1.71 0.23 -18.06
N GLN A 8 1.95 0.86 -19.22
CA GLN A 8 2.92 1.95 -19.31
C GLN A 8 2.39 3.18 -18.56
N GLN A 9 1.11 3.54 -18.75
CA GLN A 9 0.51 4.70 -18.08
C GLN A 9 0.51 4.57 -16.57
N ILE A 10 0.13 3.41 -16.02
CA ILE A 10 0.15 3.20 -14.56
C ILE A 10 1.58 3.12 -14.01
N ALA A 11 2.54 2.59 -14.79
CA ALA A 11 3.93 2.54 -14.40
C ALA A 11 4.49 3.97 -14.29
N ASP A 12 4.22 4.81 -15.28
CA ASP A 12 4.63 6.22 -15.29
C ASP A 12 3.97 6.98 -14.11
N ALA A 13 2.67 6.78 -13.87
CA ALA A 13 1.95 7.40 -12.76
C ALA A 13 2.49 6.99 -11.37
N ALA A 14 2.90 5.72 -11.22
CA ALA A 14 3.53 5.20 -10.01
C ALA A 14 5.05 5.48 -9.92
N GLN A 15 5.64 6.08 -10.97
CA GLN A 15 7.08 6.28 -11.12
C GLN A 15 7.87 4.97 -11.00
N LEU A 16 7.40 3.96 -11.71
CA LEU A 16 7.98 2.63 -11.81
C LEU A 16 8.34 2.36 -13.27
N THR A 17 9.27 1.43 -13.47
CA THR A 17 9.43 0.81 -14.78
C THR A 17 8.31 -0.19 -15.02
N ARG A 18 7.93 -0.38 -16.29
CA ARG A 18 7.02 -1.47 -16.68
C ARG A 18 7.46 -2.82 -16.14
N TYR A 19 8.76 -3.11 -16.18
CA TYR A 19 9.32 -4.36 -15.66
C TYR A 19 9.04 -4.55 -14.16
N GLN A 20 9.18 -3.50 -13.34
CA GLN A 20 8.84 -3.58 -11.91
C GLN A 20 7.37 -3.94 -11.69
N VAL A 21 6.46 -3.31 -12.44
CA VAL A 21 5.03 -3.60 -12.36
C VAL A 21 4.74 -5.06 -12.74
N GLU A 22 5.26 -5.54 -13.87
CA GLU A 22 5.11 -6.95 -14.29
C GLU A 22 5.67 -7.92 -13.24
N ALA A 23 6.82 -7.58 -12.65
CA ALA A 23 7.46 -8.42 -11.66
C ALA A 23 6.70 -8.44 -10.33
N TRP A 24 6.05 -7.35 -9.92
CA TRP A 24 5.18 -7.31 -8.74
C TRP A 24 3.86 -8.06 -8.95
N ILE A 25 3.30 -8.00 -10.16
CA ILE A 25 2.15 -8.82 -10.54
C ILE A 25 2.50 -10.31 -10.46
N SER A 26 3.61 -10.71 -11.07
CA SER A 26 4.05 -12.12 -11.11
C SER A 26 4.29 -12.70 -9.71
N ARG A 27 4.82 -11.89 -8.78
CA ARG A 27 5.08 -12.28 -7.39
C ARG A 27 3.86 -12.13 -6.46
N GLY A 28 2.73 -11.66 -6.98
CA GLY A 28 1.52 -11.45 -6.18
C GLY A 28 1.59 -10.26 -5.21
N HIS A 29 2.58 -9.37 -5.33
CA HIS A 29 2.68 -8.14 -4.54
C HIS A 29 1.73 -7.05 -5.03
N PHE A 30 1.24 -7.19 -6.25
CA PHE A 30 0.21 -6.32 -6.81
C PHE A 30 -0.77 -7.17 -7.61
N LYS A 31 -2.07 -6.99 -7.33
CA LYS A 31 -3.14 -7.69 -8.04
C LYS A 31 -4.02 -6.64 -8.71
N PRO A 32 -3.94 -6.51 -10.05
CA PRO A 32 -4.82 -5.61 -10.77
C PRO A 32 -6.29 -5.99 -10.58
N GLU A 33 -7.16 -4.99 -10.55
CA GLU A 33 -8.60 -5.20 -10.38
C GLU A 33 -9.20 -5.96 -11.56
N ASN A 34 -8.82 -5.57 -12.78
CA ASN A 34 -9.33 -6.21 -13.98
C ASN A 34 -8.67 -7.58 -14.23
N PRO A 35 -9.45 -8.61 -14.59
CA PRO A 35 -8.92 -9.93 -14.91
C PRO A 35 -8.09 -9.91 -16.20
N VAL A 36 -7.30 -10.97 -16.40
CA VAL A 36 -6.61 -11.19 -17.68
C VAL A 36 -7.59 -11.76 -18.69
N GLU A 37 -7.61 -11.16 -19.87
CA GLU A 37 -8.27 -11.73 -21.03
C GLU A 37 -7.24 -12.34 -22.00
N PRO A 38 -7.38 -13.62 -22.39
CA PRO A 38 -6.47 -14.26 -23.35
C PRO A 38 -6.39 -13.48 -24.66
N GLY A 39 -5.17 -13.24 -25.15
CA GLY A 39 -4.93 -12.55 -26.42
C GLY A 39 -5.12 -11.04 -26.39
N LYS A 40 -5.43 -10.44 -25.23
CA LYS A 40 -5.55 -8.99 -25.07
C LYS A 40 -4.53 -8.43 -24.08
N ALA A 41 -4.11 -7.20 -24.32
CA ALA A 41 -3.34 -6.46 -23.33
C ALA A 41 -4.20 -6.20 -22.10
N ARG A 42 -3.63 -6.42 -20.90
CA ARG A 42 -4.30 -6.12 -19.64
C ARG A 42 -4.62 -4.63 -19.54
N LYS A 43 -5.82 -4.35 -19.05
CA LYS A 43 -6.32 -3.02 -18.73
C LYS A 43 -6.26 -2.81 -17.22
N PHE A 44 -5.99 -1.58 -16.81
CA PHE A 44 -5.82 -1.23 -15.41
C PHE A 44 -6.73 -0.06 -15.05
N THR A 45 -7.10 0.02 -13.78
CA THR A 45 -7.99 1.07 -13.27
C THR A 45 -7.19 2.25 -12.72
N TYR A 46 -7.91 3.29 -12.30
CA TYR A 46 -7.29 4.40 -11.57
C TYR A 46 -6.84 3.94 -10.17
N GLU A 47 -7.64 3.10 -9.54
CA GLU A 47 -7.40 2.48 -8.24
C GLU A 47 -6.13 1.60 -8.27
N ASP A 48 -5.91 0.86 -9.36
CA ASP A 48 -4.66 0.12 -9.62
C ASP A 48 -3.44 1.04 -9.55
N ALA A 49 -3.52 2.25 -10.12
CA ALA A 49 -2.42 3.21 -10.10
C ALA A 49 -2.17 3.81 -8.71
N ILE A 50 -3.23 4.03 -7.91
CA ILE A 50 -3.12 4.47 -6.51
C ILE A 50 -2.44 3.40 -5.66
N VAL A 51 -2.87 2.14 -5.78
CA VAL A 51 -2.27 1.01 -5.06
C VAL A 51 -0.79 0.85 -5.44
N LEU A 52 -0.46 0.83 -6.74
CA LEU A 52 0.93 0.75 -7.21
C LEU A 52 1.78 1.91 -6.69
N GLY A 53 1.24 3.13 -6.74
CA GLY A 53 1.94 4.31 -6.24
C GLY A 53 2.23 4.23 -4.75
N ALA A 54 1.27 3.77 -3.94
CA ALA A 54 1.49 3.55 -2.51
C ALA A 54 2.57 2.49 -2.24
N VAL A 55 2.50 1.34 -2.93
CA VAL A 55 3.53 0.29 -2.83
C VAL A 55 4.90 0.84 -3.22
N ALA A 56 4.98 1.67 -4.26
CA ALA A 56 6.22 2.30 -4.70
C ALA A 56 6.80 3.27 -3.67
N GLU A 57 5.99 4.13 -3.05
CA GLU A 57 6.46 5.06 -2.01
C GLU A 57 7.02 4.32 -0.80
N PHE A 58 6.29 3.33 -0.28
CA PHE A 58 6.80 2.54 0.85
C PHE A 58 8.03 1.72 0.49
N SER A 59 8.11 1.23 -0.75
CA SER A 59 9.33 0.54 -1.24
C SER A 59 10.54 1.48 -1.27
N ARG A 60 10.35 2.76 -1.63
CA ARG A 60 11.41 3.78 -1.55
C ARG A 60 11.82 4.07 -0.11
N LEU A 61 10.91 3.92 0.85
CA LEU A 61 11.20 4.02 2.29
C LEU A 61 11.82 2.74 2.88
N GLY A 62 12.04 1.70 2.06
CA GLY A 62 12.71 0.47 2.46
C GLY A 62 11.80 -0.68 2.90
N LEU A 63 10.47 -0.52 2.82
CA LEU A 63 9.55 -1.62 3.10
C LEU A 63 9.50 -2.58 1.91
N SER A 64 9.38 -3.88 2.18
CA SER A 64 9.24 -4.85 1.09
C SER A 64 7.86 -4.72 0.42
N PRO A 65 7.75 -4.82 -0.91
CA PRO A 65 6.46 -4.80 -1.60
C PRO A 65 5.48 -5.85 -1.07
N ALA A 66 6.00 -7.01 -0.64
CA ALA A 66 5.19 -8.08 -0.06
C ALA A 66 4.49 -7.62 1.23
N VAL A 67 5.21 -6.97 2.15
CA VAL A 67 4.63 -6.43 3.39
C VAL A 67 3.61 -5.33 3.08
N VAL A 68 3.95 -4.40 2.19
CA VAL A 68 3.05 -3.28 1.87
C VAL A 68 1.75 -3.78 1.26
N SER A 69 1.82 -4.76 0.35
CA SER A 69 0.66 -5.35 -0.32
C SER A 69 -0.37 -5.97 0.62
N MET A 70 0.03 -6.39 1.83
CA MET A 70 -0.89 -6.90 2.84
C MET A 70 -1.84 -5.82 3.38
N HIS A 71 -1.48 -4.55 3.24
CA HIS A 71 -2.18 -3.42 3.85
C HIS A 71 -2.91 -2.53 2.82
N THR A 72 -2.73 -2.77 1.52
CA THR A 72 -3.28 -1.90 0.46
C THR A 72 -4.79 -2.01 0.25
N ALA A 73 -5.45 -3.05 0.78
CA ALA A 73 -6.91 -3.19 0.68
C ALA A 73 -7.66 -1.99 1.29
N GLN A 74 -7.06 -1.31 2.26
CA GLN A 74 -7.65 -0.15 2.91
C GLN A 74 -7.69 1.10 2.01
N LEU A 75 -6.87 1.14 0.95
CA LEU A 75 -6.80 2.28 0.02
C LEU A 75 -8.10 2.49 -0.77
N GLN A 76 -8.99 1.49 -0.81
CA GLN A 76 -10.29 1.57 -1.48
C GLN A 76 -11.32 2.43 -0.72
N PHE A 77 -11.09 2.78 0.55
CA PHE A 77 -12.05 3.47 1.42
C PHE A 77 -11.70 4.94 1.67
N ARG A 78 -11.50 5.74 0.62
CA ARG A 78 -11.11 7.16 0.75
C ARG A 78 -12.25 8.12 0.46
N GLU A 79 -12.71 8.83 1.50
CA GLU A 79 -13.53 10.04 1.38
C GLU A 79 -12.68 11.27 1.77
N GLU A 80 -12.16 11.98 0.76
CA GLU A 80 -11.79 13.42 0.67
C GLU A 80 -11.13 14.18 1.84
N ARG A 81 -10.68 13.54 2.92
CA ARG A 81 -9.94 14.22 3.99
C ARG A 81 -8.48 13.83 3.90
N GLY A 82 -7.59 14.82 3.70
CA GLY A 82 -6.14 14.67 3.61
C GLY A 82 -5.60 13.55 4.50
N ALA A 83 -5.36 12.40 3.87
CA ALA A 83 -5.16 11.14 4.55
C ALA A 83 -3.72 10.67 4.39
N LEU A 84 -3.12 10.27 5.50
CA LEU A 84 -1.83 9.61 5.57
C LEU A 84 -2.07 8.10 5.57
N PHE A 85 -1.41 7.37 4.68
CA PHE A 85 -1.30 5.93 4.83
C PHE A 85 -0.10 5.63 5.71
N VAL A 86 -0.33 4.93 6.80
CA VAL A 86 0.71 4.60 7.78
C VAL A 86 0.84 3.09 7.85
N ILE A 87 2.07 2.61 7.75
CA ILE A 87 2.41 1.21 8.07
C ILE A 87 3.32 1.24 9.28
N SER A 88 2.88 0.59 10.34
CA SER A 88 3.54 0.55 11.65
C SER A 88 3.99 -0.87 11.96
N THR A 89 5.16 -1.00 12.57
CA THR A 89 5.57 -2.22 13.27
C THR A 89 5.18 -2.11 14.73
N ILE A 90 4.35 -3.03 15.18
CA ILE A 90 3.80 -3.06 16.54
C ILE A 90 4.33 -4.30 17.24
N CYS A 91 4.76 -4.13 18.50
CA CYS A 91 5.11 -5.23 19.36
C CYS A 91 3.85 -5.91 19.91
N ARG A 92 3.68 -7.20 19.63
CA ARG A 92 2.61 -8.01 20.21
C ARG A 92 3.20 -9.04 21.16
N GLN A 93 2.72 -9.01 22.41
CA GLN A 93 2.95 -10.10 23.36
C GLN A 93 2.12 -11.32 22.96
N VAL A 94 2.76 -12.46 22.83
CA VAL A 94 2.09 -13.74 22.64
C VAL A 94 1.98 -14.39 24.02
N SER A 95 0.76 -14.53 24.54
CA SER A 95 0.51 -15.27 25.78
C SER A 95 0.49 -16.78 25.51
N THR A 96 0.91 -17.56 26.49
CA THR A 96 1.10 -19.02 26.55
C THR A 96 -0.09 -19.93 26.17
N THR A 97 -1.17 -19.39 25.61
CA THR A 97 -2.40 -20.13 25.30
C THR A 97 -2.50 -20.70 23.88
N GLU A 98 -1.46 -20.59 23.05
CA GLU A 98 -1.38 -21.33 21.79
C GLU A 98 -0.15 -22.26 21.79
N ALA A 99 -0.31 -23.38 22.50
CA ALA A 99 0.41 -24.66 22.38
C ALA A 99 1.81 -24.87 23.01
N ASP A 100 2.49 -23.87 23.58
CA ASP A 100 3.77 -24.12 24.28
C ASP A 100 4.00 -23.18 25.49
N PRO A 101 4.04 -23.69 26.74
CA PRO A 101 4.20 -22.88 27.94
C PRO A 101 5.59 -22.26 28.11
N ASP A 102 6.57 -22.59 27.25
CA ASP A 102 7.95 -22.06 27.31
C ASP A 102 8.23 -20.91 26.32
N ILE A 103 7.23 -20.44 25.56
CA ILE A 103 7.40 -19.33 24.60
C ILE A 103 6.66 -18.08 25.12
N GLU A 104 7.21 -17.45 26.16
CA GLU A 104 6.99 -16.02 26.35
C GLU A 104 7.87 -15.28 25.34
N GLY A 105 7.24 -14.60 24.38
CA GLY A 105 7.96 -13.91 23.30
C GLY A 105 7.23 -12.67 22.82
N GLU A 106 8.01 -11.66 22.46
CA GLU A 106 7.54 -10.52 21.71
C GLU A 106 7.75 -10.78 20.23
N ILE A 107 6.68 -10.67 19.45
CA ILE A 107 6.76 -10.70 17.98
C ILE A 107 6.42 -9.32 17.43
N ASP A 108 7.17 -8.95 16.39
CA ASP A 108 6.88 -7.76 15.61
C ASP A 108 5.85 -8.11 14.53
N ILE A 109 4.73 -7.39 14.53
CA ILE A 109 3.70 -7.49 13.50
C ILE A 109 3.57 -6.15 12.78
N THR A 110 3.14 -6.18 11.51
CA THR A 110 2.86 -4.94 10.77
C THR A 110 1.37 -4.65 10.79
N SER A 111 1.02 -3.37 10.88
CA SER A 111 -0.34 -2.87 10.82
C SER A 111 -0.40 -1.67 9.89
N GLY A 112 -1.35 -1.69 8.95
CA GLY A 112 -1.67 -0.56 8.08
C GLY A 112 -2.91 0.18 8.56
N SER A 113 -2.91 1.51 8.44
CA SER A 113 -4.08 2.35 8.66
C SER A 113 -4.03 3.62 7.81
N ILE A 114 -5.21 4.09 7.39
CA ILE A 114 -5.35 5.44 6.83
C ILE A 114 -5.83 6.35 7.95
N VAL A 115 -5.07 7.41 8.24
CA VAL A 115 -5.38 8.36 9.30
C VAL A 115 -5.37 9.79 8.79
N PRO A 116 -6.20 10.69 9.37
CA PRO A 116 -6.05 12.13 9.16
C PRO A 116 -4.68 12.63 9.62
N THR A 117 -4.18 13.68 8.99
CA THR A 117 -2.88 14.28 9.38
C THR A 117 -2.82 14.67 10.87
N ALA A 118 -3.94 15.12 11.45
CA ALA A 118 -4.01 15.48 12.87
C ALA A 118 -3.80 14.30 13.83
N GLU A 119 -4.01 13.07 13.37
CA GLU A 119 -3.90 11.85 14.19
C GLU A 119 -2.51 11.22 14.14
N ILE A 120 -1.56 11.74 13.35
CA ILE A 120 -0.22 11.13 13.27
C ILE A 120 0.50 11.12 14.63
N ALA A 121 0.27 12.14 15.45
CA ALA A 121 0.89 12.27 16.76
C ALA A 121 0.45 11.14 17.72
N SER A 122 -0.77 10.60 17.56
CA SER A 122 -1.22 9.49 18.41
C SER A 122 -0.52 8.19 18.07
N ILE A 123 -0.17 7.95 16.80
CA ILE A 123 0.63 6.80 16.36
C ILE A 123 2.05 6.88 16.95
N VAL A 124 2.66 8.07 16.90
CA VAL A 124 4.01 8.29 17.47
C VAL A 124 4.02 8.10 18.98
N ALA A 125 2.93 8.48 19.65
CA ALA A 125 2.80 8.37 21.11
C ALA A 125 2.45 6.97 21.61
N ASP A 126 2.04 6.04 20.74
CA ASP A 126 1.71 4.68 21.14
C ASP A 126 2.99 3.90 21.52
N PRO A 127 3.15 3.50 22.80
CA PRO A 127 4.35 2.80 23.26
C PRO A 127 4.52 1.41 22.62
N LYS A 128 3.50 0.87 21.96
CA LYS A 128 3.57 -0.41 21.25
C LYS A 128 4.15 -0.28 19.84
N VAL A 129 4.14 0.94 19.27
CA VAL A 129 4.70 1.21 17.94
C VAL A 129 6.22 1.32 18.06
N ARG A 130 6.94 0.42 17.39
CA ARG A 130 8.42 0.40 17.37
C ARG A 130 8.99 1.21 16.23
N ALA A 131 8.31 1.20 15.10
CA ALA A 131 8.67 1.92 13.89
C ALA A 131 7.42 2.16 13.06
N PHE A 132 7.44 3.20 12.23
CA PHE A 132 6.38 3.44 11.26
C PHE A 132 6.92 4.18 10.04
N ALA A 133 6.22 4.02 8.91
CA ALA A 133 6.45 4.77 7.69
C ALA A 133 5.12 5.41 7.26
N VAL A 134 5.21 6.57 6.61
CA VAL A 134 4.04 7.38 6.26
C VAL A 134 4.12 7.80 4.80
N VAL A 135 3.00 7.67 4.10
CA VAL A 135 2.82 8.19 2.73
C VAL A 135 1.64 9.15 2.72
N ASN A 136 1.85 10.35 2.19
CA ASN A 136 0.77 11.29 1.94
C ASN A 136 -0.03 10.83 0.72
N LEU A 137 -1.19 10.22 0.97
CA LEU A 137 -2.01 9.69 -0.12
C LEU A 137 -2.67 10.81 -0.94
N GLU A 138 -2.89 12.02 -0.40
CA GLU A 138 -3.47 13.15 -1.15
C GLU A 138 -2.49 13.63 -2.22
N GLN A 139 -1.22 13.77 -1.85
CA GLN A 139 -0.17 14.15 -2.79
C GLN A 139 0.09 13.05 -3.82
N LEU A 140 0.05 11.78 -3.41
CA LEU A 140 0.09 10.63 -4.31
C LEU A 140 -1.07 10.70 -5.32
N GLU A 141 -2.30 10.91 -4.84
CA GLU A 141 -3.49 10.96 -5.66
C GLU A 141 -3.44 12.10 -6.68
N HIS A 142 -3.08 13.31 -6.24
CA HIS A 142 -2.89 14.45 -7.12
C HIS A 142 -1.88 14.17 -8.22
N ARG A 143 -0.75 13.53 -7.88
CA ARG A 143 0.27 13.13 -8.87
C ARG A 143 -0.29 12.11 -9.86
N VAL A 144 -0.99 11.07 -9.39
CA VAL A 144 -1.56 10.02 -10.24
C VAL A 144 -2.61 10.61 -11.18
N LYS A 145 -3.53 11.45 -10.70
CA LYS A 145 -4.50 12.18 -11.53
C LYS A 145 -3.82 13.00 -12.61
N ALA A 146 -2.83 13.81 -12.23
CA ALA A 146 -2.09 14.64 -13.16
C ALA A 146 -1.36 13.81 -14.24
N SER A 147 -0.76 12.67 -13.85
CA SER A 147 -0.05 11.78 -14.79
C SER A 147 -1.00 11.05 -15.74
N LEU A 148 -2.19 10.66 -15.27
CA LEU A 148 -3.17 9.90 -16.07
C LEU A 148 -4.12 10.81 -16.86
N GLY A 149 -4.10 12.12 -16.61
CA GLY A 149 -5.01 13.08 -17.23
C GLY A 149 -6.46 12.91 -16.77
N VAL A 150 -6.65 12.50 -15.52
CA VAL A 150 -7.96 12.28 -14.89
C VAL A 150 -8.34 13.54 -14.10
N ALA A 151 -9.55 14.07 -14.35
CA ALA A 151 -10.08 15.25 -13.68
C ALA A 151 -10.64 14.92 -12.28
#